data_AF-K8EDI3-F1
#
_entry.id   AF-K8EDI3-F1
#
_cell.length_a   1.000
_cell.length_b   1.000
_cell.length_c   1.000
_cell.angle_alpha   90.00
_cell.angle_beta   90.00
_cell.angle_gamma   90.00
#
_symmetry.space_group_name_H-M   'P 1'
#
loop_
_entity.id
_entity.type
_entity.pdbx_description
1 polymer ?
#
loop_
_entity_poly.entity_id
_entity_poly.type
_entity_poly.pdbx_seq_one_letter_code
_entity_poly.pdbx_strand_id
1 'polypeptide(L)' 'MVSNGIEAYWQDAVIYVVCFQVRNSNGNYRDIKKNLIFKEELSEQEVADIITRKFSNVQKVKYVDCWSEALQLK' A
#
# COMPACT_ATOMS: atom_id res chain seq x y z
N MET A 1 -24.89 20.78 -5.38
CA MET A 1 -25.45 19.84 -6.38
C MET A 1 -24.91 18.47 -6.06
N VAL A 2 -25.77 17.52 -5.69
CA VAL A 2 -25.35 16.13 -5.48
C VAL A 2 -25.15 15.53 -6.87
N SER A 3 -23.92 15.16 -7.20
CA SER A 3 -23.61 14.44 -8.43
C SER A 3 -24.36 13.10 -8.40
N ASN A 4 -25.29 12.89 -9.34
CA ASN A 4 -25.99 11.61 -9.54
C ASN A 4 -25.35 10.77 -10.67
N GLY A 5 -24.12 11.10 -11.07
CA GLY A 5 -23.38 10.40 -12.13
C GLY A 5 -22.59 9.19 -11.60
N ILE A 6 -22.01 8.40 -12.51
CA ILE A 6 -21.18 7.23 -12.14
C ILE A 6 -20.00 7.61 -11.23
N GLU A 7 -19.54 8.86 -11.33
CA GLU A 7 -18.47 9.47 -10.54
C GLU A 7 -18.78 9.46 -9.04
N ALA A 8 -20.06 9.50 -8.67
CA ALA A 8 -20.47 9.46 -7.27
C ALA A 8 -20.13 8.11 -6.60
N TYR A 9 -19.94 7.04 -7.37
CA TYR A 9 -19.71 5.68 -6.87
C TYR A 9 -18.23 5.32 -6.73
N TRP A 10 -17.31 6.19 -7.16
CA TRP A 10 -15.87 5.94 -7.11
C TRP A 10 -15.16 6.83 -6.08
N GLN A 11 -14.09 6.31 -5.50
CA GLN A 11 -13.12 7.00 -4.66
C GLN A 11 -11.74 6.83 -5.30
N ASP A 12 -10.99 7.92 -5.45
CA ASP A 12 -9.62 7.89 -5.95
C ASP A 12 -8.72 7.07 -5.02
N ALA A 13 -7.78 6.37 -5.63
CA ALA A 13 -6.81 5.54 -4.96
C ALA A 13 -5.50 5.47 -5.75
N VAL A 14 -4.43 5.04 -5.10
CA VAL A 14 -3.11 4.85 -5.71
C VAL A 14 -2.57 3.47 -5.34
N ILE A 15 -2.04 2.76 -6.33
CA ILE A 15 -1.48 1.43 -6.19
C ILE A 15 0.05 1.53 -6.08
N TYR A 16 0.58 0.96 -5.00
CA TYR A 16 2.00 0.83 -4.77
C TYR A 16 2.42 -0.62 -4.83
N VAL A 17 3.55 -0.88 -5.48
CA VAL A 17 4.22 -2.16 -5.41
C VAL A 17 5.27 -2.06 -4.31
N VAL A 18 5.13 -2.89 -3.28
CA VAL A 18 6.04 -2.87 -2.14
C VAL A 18 6.66 -4.22 -1.92
N CYS A 19 7.99 -4.23 -1.75
CA CYS A 19 8.71 -5.39 -1.24
C CYS A 19 9.20 -5.11 0.18
N PHE A 20 8.92 -6.04 1.08
CA PHE A 20 9.35 -5.97 2.47
C PHE A 20 9.88 -7.32 2.94
N GLN A 21 10.89 -7.26 3.80
CA GLN A 21 11.44 -8.44 4.46
C GLN A 21 10.65 -8.72 5.73
N VAL A 22 10.16 -9.95 5.89
CA VAL A 22 9.47 -10.40 7.09
C VAL A 22 10.27 -11.48 7.81
N ARG A 23 10.13 -11.53 9.13
CA ARG A 23 10.62 -12.63 9.97
C ARG A 23 9.48 -13.61 10.23
N ASN A 24 9.69 -14.89 9.97
CA ASN A 24 8.71 -15.92 10.29
C ASN A 24 8.85 -16.43 11.75
N SER A 25 7.92 -17.28 12.18
CA SER A 25 7.90 -17.87 13.53
C SER A 25 9.17 -18.67 13.85
N ASN A 26 9.84 -19.22 12.83
CA ASN A 26 11.04 -20.02 12.97
C ASN A 26 12.32 -19.17 12.97
N GLY A 27 12.18 -17.84 12.97
CA GLY A 27 13.30 -16.89 12.98
C GLY A 27 13.93 -16.62 11.61
N ASN A 28 13.47 -17.27 10.55
CA ASN A 28 13.98 -17.10 9.19
C ASN A 28 13.41 -15.83 8.54
N TYR A 29 14.23 -15.19 7.72
CA TYR A 29 13.84 -14.02 6.93
C TYR A 29 13.40 -14.43 5.54
N ARG A 30 12.37 -13.77 5.01
CA ARG A 30 12.00 -13.88 3.60
C ARG A 30 11.47 -12.56 3.08
N ASP A 31 11.56 -12.37 1.77
CA ASP A 31 10.98 -11.22 1.10
C ASP A 31 9.55 -11.52 0.66
N ILE A 32 8.68 -10.52 0.77
CA ILE A 32 7.32 -10.56 0.28
C ILE A 32 7.09 -9.32 -0.58
N LYS A 33 6.55 -9.55 -1.77
CA LYS A 33 6.07 -8.50 -2.68
C LYS A 33 4.54 -8.43 -2.65
N LYS A 34 3.98 -7.25 -2.48
CA LYS A 34 2.53 -6.98 -2.50
C LYS A 34 2.21 -5.69 -3.23
N ASN A 35 1.01 -5.65 -3.79
CA ASN A 35 0.41 -4.42 -4.27
C ASN A 35 -0.49 -3.90 -3.15
N LEU A 36 -0.28 -2.64 -2.76
CA LEU A 36 -1.03 -1.97 -1.72
C LEU A 36 -1.82 -0.82 -2.33
N ILE A 37 -3.01 -0.58 -1.82
CA ILE A 37 -3.91 0.48 -2.29
C ILE A 37 -4.03 1.50 -1.17
N PHE A 38 -3.78 2.77 -1.48
CA PHE A 38 -3.98 3.90 -0.58
C PHE A 38 -4.99 4.87 -1.20
N LYS A 39 -5.69 5.63 -0.36
CA LYS A 39 -6.75 6.57 -0.78
C LYS A 39 -6.21 7.91 -1.30
N GLU A 40 -4.91 8.11 -1.18
CA GLU A 40 -4.20 9.31 -1.58
C GLU A 40 -2.79 8.92 -2.03
N GLU A 41 -2.16 9.81 -2.78
CA GLU A 41 -0.76 9.67 -3.14
C GLU A 41 0.11 9.94 -1.91
N LEU A 42 0.97 8.98 -1.60
CA LEU A 42 1.95 9.00 -0.54
C LEU A 42 3.36 8.91 -1.13
N SER A 43 4.31 9.54 -0.45
CA SER A 43 5.73 9.31 -0.71
C SER A 43 6.14 7.88 -0.36
N GLU A 44 7.24 7.41 -0.96
CA GLU A 44 7.82 6.10 -0.64
C GLU A 44 8.09 5.94 0.87
N GLN A 45 8.54 7.00 1.52
CA GLN A 45 8.82 7.00 2.96
C GLN A 45 7.54 6.86 3.78
N GLU A 46 6.45 7.54 3.42
CA GLU A 46 5.17 7.42 4.11
C GLU A 46 4.59 6.01 4.01
N VAL A 47 4.65 5.41 2.81
CA VAL A 47 4.25 4.01 2.61
C VAL A 47 5.09 3.07 3.49
N ALA A 48 6.41 3.28 3.53
CA ALA A 48 7.30 2.46 4.35
C ALA A 48 7.02 2.60 5.85
N ASP A 49 6.78 3.82 6.32
CA ASP A 49 6.40 4.13 7.70
C ASP A 49 5.08 3.46 8.10
N ILE A 50 4.07 3.50 7.22
CA ILE A 50 2.78 2.86 7.49
C ILE A 50 2.96 1.35 7.64
N ILE A 51 3.72 0.72 6.74
CA ILE A 51 3.95 -0.73 6.78
C ILE A 51 4.69 -1.14 8.04
N THR A 52 5.78 -0.45 8.38
CA THR A 52 6.60 -0.77 9.56
C THR A 52 5.83 -0.55 10.87
N ARG A 53 4.97 0.48 10.95
CA ARG A 53 4.10 0.70 12.11
C ARG A 53 2.97 -0.31 12.22
N LYS A 54 2.43 -0.78 11.09
CA LYS A 54 1.26 -1.67 11.03
C LYS A 54 1.59 -3.14 11.22
N PHE A 55 2.75 -3.60 10.77
CA PHE A 55 3.11 -5.01 10.76
C PHE A 55 4.37 -5.27 11.59
N SER A 56 4.19 -5.82 12.80
CA SER A 56 5.29 -6.10 13.73
C SER A 56 6.29 -7.16 13.24
N ASN A 57 5.90 -8.00 12.27
CA ASN A 57 6.78 -9.01 11.67
C ASN A 57 7.56 -8.49 10.46
N VAL A 58 7.31 -7.26 9.99
CA VAL A 58 8.11 -6.60 8.96
C VAL A 58 9.38 -6.05 9.62
N GLN A 59 10.53 -6.40 9.04
CA GLN A 59 11.85 -6.03 9.56
C GLN A 59 12.39 -4.80 8.83
N LYS A 60 12.16 -4.73 7.53
CA LYS A 60 12.45 -3.56 6.71
C LYS A 60 11.64 -3.58 5.42
N VAL A 61 11.36 -2.39 4.91
CA VAL A 61 10.86 -2.18 3.55
C VAL A 61 12.07 -2.08 2.64
N LYS A 62 12.10 -2.88 1.57
CA LYS A 62 13.23 -2.97 0.63
C LYS A 62 13.07 -2.01 -0.54
N TYR A 63 11.86 -1.87 -1.06
CA TYR A 63 11.51 -0.84 -2.03
C TYR A 63 10.01 -0.57 -2.00
N VAL A 64 9.65 0.64 -2.40
CA VAL A 64 8.29 1.09 -2.69
C VAL A 64 8.34 1.69 -4.10
N ASP A 65 7.37 1.36 -4.94
CA ASP A 65 7.25 1.93 -6.28
C ASP A 65 5.78 2.31 -6.53
N CYS A 66 5.54 3.53 -7.02
CA CYS A 66 4.22 3.99 -7.38
C CYS A 66 3.87 3.43 -8.76
N TRP A 67 2.91 2.51 -8.80
CA TRP A 67 2.61 1.79 -10.04
C TRP A 67 1.55 2.51 -10.87
N SER A 68 0.40 2.84 -10.26
CA SER A 68 -0.73 3.40 -11.02
C SER A 68 -1.75 4.07 -10.12
N GLU A 69 -2.43 5.08 -10.64
CA GLU A 69 -3.70 5.57 -10.10
C GLU A 69 -4.79 4.48 -10.25
N ALA A 70 -5.77 4.50 -9.35
CA ALA A 70 -6.86 3.56 -9.31
C ALA A 70 -8.16 4.21 -8.82
N LEU A 71 -9.28 3.52 -9.06
CA LEU A 71 -10.58 3.88 -8.52
C LEU A 71 -11.08 2.73 -7.65
N GLN A 72 -11.41 3.03 -6.40
CA GLN A 72 -12.08 2.13 -5.47
C GLN A 72 -13.59 2.40 -5.51
N LEU A 73 -14.40 1.35 -5.63
CA LEU A 73 -15.85 1.47 -5.48
C LEU A 73 -16.21 1.81 -4.02
N LYS A 74 -17.09 2.79 -3.81
CA LYS A 74 -17.56 3.22 -2.48
C LYS A 74 -18.47 2.19 -1.80
#